data_AF-A0A935WVI3-F1
#
_entry.id   AF-A0A935WVI3-F1
#
_cell.length_a   1.000
_cell.length_b   1.000
_cell.length_c   1.000
_cell.angle_alpha   90.00
_cell.angle_beta   90.00
_cell.angle_gamma   90.00
#
_symmetry.space_group_name_H-M   'P 1'
#
loop_
_entity.id
_entity.type
_entity.pdbx_description
1 polymer ?
#
loop_
_entity_poly.entity_id
_entity_poly.type
_entity_poly.pdbx_seq_one_letter_code
_entity_poly.pdbx_strand_id
1 'polypeptide(L)'
;MSSESSSTDPRVATALDALWARYQHPWRRLFSRRVVRELELRAHFDVDVLSSISIKNEIPAGQVPDCARCEDICCMGIENIVSLRLVDIARLMDIGRTDLISRKKPLFPRSMLQERPALQELVASELWQTLPILKQNVLGGHHVCAALRADMQCALYPNWPTSCERFPYTLVGRRRIVWGRRCPSKKTSEAFKARSGELFVGAIDTYNERIKDAVLLWHARKDLEDLGIGAWLIRRGEDPFEEVANSPSPVFVVND
;
A
#
# COMPACT_ATOMS: atom_id res chain seq x y z
N MET A 1 5.84 -39.93 6.37
CA MET A 1 5.07 -38.84 5.72
C MET A 1 4.06 -38.37 6.73
N SER A 2 4.44 -37.38 7.53
CA SER A 2 3.59 -36.86 8.60
C SER A 2 2.58 -35.90 7.97
N SER A 3 1.32 -36.32 7.98
CA SER A 3 0.17 -35.47 7.67
C SER A 3 0.04 -34.42 8.78
N GLU A 4 0.65 -33.25 8.58
CA GLU A 4 0.38 -32.08 9.41
C GLU A 4 -1.11 -31.75 9.28
N SER A 5 -1.82 -31.95 10.37
CA SER A 5 -3.17 -31.45 10.57
C SER A 5 -3.12 -29.93 10.50
N SER A 6 -3.48 -29.37 9.35
CA SER A 6 -3.71 -27.94 9.18
C SER A 6 -4.79 -27.51 10.17
N SER A 7 -4.39 -26.93 11.31
CA SER A 7 -5.30 -26.17 12.14
C SER A 7 -5.90 -25.09 11.25
N THR A 8 -7.22 -25.13 11.10
CA THR A 8 -7.96 -24.13 10.31
C THR A 8 -8.12 -22.89 11.17
N ASP A 9 -6.99 -22.28 11.55
CA ASP A 9 -7.03 -20.99 12.20
C ASP A 9 -7.72 -20.02 11.25
N PRO A 10 -8.76 -19.30 11.71
CA PRO A 10 -9.47 -18.38 10.85
C PRO A 10 -8.48 -17.36 10.30
N ARG A 11 -8.41 -17.28 8.96
CA ARG A 11 -7.52 -16.36 8.26
C ARG A 11 -7.74 -14.94 8.76
N VAL A 12 -6.64 -14.26 9.09
CA VAL A 12 -6.61 -12.89 9.61
C VAL A 12 -7.31 -11.94 8.65
N ALA A 13 -7.15 -12.12 7.33
CA ALA A 13 -7.85 -11.31 6.34
C ALA A 13 -9.37 -11.44 6.44
N THR A 14 -9.89 -12.66 6.63
CA THR A 14 -11.33 -12.90 6.81
C THR A 14 -11.84 -12.26 8.10
N ALA A 15 -11.06 -12.33 9.18
CA ALA A 15 -11.41 -11.69 10.45
C ALA A 15 -11.39 -10.15 10.34
N LEU A 16 -10.46 -9.58 9.59
CA LEU A 16 -10.39 -8.15 9.29
C LEU A 16 -11.61 -7.68 8.47
N ASP A 17 -12.07 -8.46 7.50
CA ASP A 17 -13.28 -8.14 6.73
C ASP A 17 -14.55 -8.21 7.58
N ALA A 18 -14.65 -9.22 8.45
CA ALA A 18 -15.73 -9.30 9.43
C ALA A 18 -15.70 -8.10 10.40
N LEU A 19 -14.51 -7.66 10.80
CA LEU A 19 -14.33 -6.45 11.61
C LEU A 19 -14.84 -5.22 10.87
N TRP A 20 -14.43 -5.03 9.62
CA TRP A 20 -14.89 -3.91 8.78
C TRP A 20 -16.41 -3.91 8.61
N ALA A 21 -17.05 -5.06 8.39
CA ALA A 21 -18.50 -5.17 8.26
C ALA A 21 -19.25 -4.62 9.49
N ARG A 22 -18.66 -4.70 10.69
CA ARG A 22 -19.22 -4.11 11.92
C ARG A 22 -19.13 -2.58 11.92
N TYR A 23 -18.10 -2.02 11.30
CA TYR A 23 -17.79 -0.60 11.31
C TYR A 23 -18.23 0.16 10.06
N GLN A 24 -18.57 -0.51 8.94
CA GLN A 24 -18.86 0.17 7.67
C GLN A 24 -20.12 1.07 7.72
N HIS A 25 -21.12 0.74 8.54
CA HIS A 25 -22.41 1.45 8.58
C HIS A 25 -22.31 2.84 9.24
N PRO A 26 -22.39 3.96 8.48
CA PRO A 26 -22.15 5.30 9.02
C PRO A 26 -23.17 5.72 10.09
N TRP A 27 -24.43 5.35 9.90
CA TRP A 27 -25.51 5.65 10.85
C TRP A 27 -25.26 5.07 12.24
N ARG A 28 -24.72 3.85 12.32
CA ARG A 28 -24.37 3.24 13.61
C ARG A 28 -23.27 4.02 14.31
N ARG A 29 -22.36 4.67 13.57
CA ARG A 29 -21.29 5.49 14.15
C ARG A 29 -21.81 6.85 14.62
N LEU A 30 -22.64 7.52 13.81
CA LEU A 30 -23.21 8.84 14.10
C LEU A 30 -24.19 8.85 15.28
N PHE A 31 -24.98 7.78 15.47
CA PHE A 31 -25.91 7.68 16.61
C PHE A 31 -25.30 7.03 17.86
N SER A 32 -24.01 6.69 17.83
CA SER A 32 -23.33 6.13 19.00
C SER A 32 -22.71 7.24 19.85
N ARG A 33 -22.26 6.88 21.06
CA ARG A 33 -21.40 7.74 21.90
C ARG A 33 -20.07 8.14 21.23
N ARG A 34 -19.81 7.66 20.01
CA ARG A 34 -18.60 7.92 19.21
C ARG A 34 -18.80 9.00 18.14
N VAL A 35 -19.91 9.76 18.16
CA VAL A 35 -20.17 10.82 17.16
C VAL A 35 -19.04 11.85 17.07
N VAL A 36 -18.48 12.29 18.21
CA VAL A 36 -17.36 13.24 18.23
C VAL A 36 -16.14 12.66 17.51
N ARG A 37 -15.79 11.40 17.80
CA ARG A 37 -14.68 10.70 17.13
C ARG A 37 -14.93 10.52 15.63
N GLU A 38 -16.17 10.32 15.20
CA GLU A 38 -16.52 10.24 13.78
C GLU A 38 -16.38 11.60 13.08
N LEU A 39 -16.77 12.69 13.73
CA LEU A 39 -16.58 14.04 13.21
C LEU A 39 -15.09 14.41 13.14
N GLU A 40 -14.30 14.04 14.15
CA GLU A 40 -12.85 14.17 14.12
C GLU A 40 -12.23 13.37 12.97
N LEU A 41 -12.63 12.10 12.81
CA LEU A 41 -12.19 11.27 11.69
C LEU A 41 -12.49 11.95 10.35
N ARG A 42 -13.71 12.47 10.15
CA ARG A 42 -14.11 13.19 8.94
C ARG A 42 -13.37 14.51 8.72
N ALA A 43 -12.91 15.15 9.81
CA ALA A 43 -12.10 16.35 9.71
C ALA A 43 -10.65 16.05 9.28
N HIS A 44 -10.12 14.88 9.64
CA HIS A 44 -8.75 14.46 9.30
C HIS A 44 -8.69 13.64 8.00
N PHE A 45 -9.78 12.94 7.67
CA PHE A 45 -9.85 12.00 6.56
C PHE A 45 -11.10 12.20 5.72
N ASP A 46 -10.89 12.09 4.42
CA ASP A 46 -11.95 11.93 3.46
C ASP A 46 -12.43 10.47 3.48
N VAL A 47 -13.57 10.22 4.11
CA VAL A 47 -14.11 8.87 4.37
C VAL A 47 -15.17 8.43 3.35
N ASP A 48 -15.34 9.18 2.26
CA ASP A 48 -16.34 8.86 1.25
C ASP A 48 -15.78 7.84 0.25
N VAL A 49 -16.35 6.63 0.32
CA VAL A 49 -16.05 5.50 -0.56
C VAL A 49 -16.40 5.86 -2.00
N LEU A 50 -15.51 5.50 -2.92
CA LEU A 50 -15.69 5.76 -4.34
C LEU A 50 -16.43 4.59 -5.01
N SER A 51 -17.33 4.94 -5.92
CA SER A 51 -18.00 4.01 -6.83
C SER A 51 -17.32 4.08 -8.20
N SER A 52 -17.20 2.95 -8.90
CA SER A 52 -16.66 2.91 -10.26
C SER A 52 -17.43 3.77 -11.25
N ILE A 53 -18.73 3.98 -11.02
CA ILE A 53 -19.62 4.75 -11.90
C ILE A 53 -19.26 6.25 -11.91
N SER A 54 -18.71 6.78 -10.81
CA SER A 54 -18.36 8.20 -10.67
C SER A 54 -16.93 8.53 -11.10
N ILE A 55 -16.15 7.52 -11.51
CA ILE A 55 -14.73 7.68 -11.84
C ILE A 55 -14.53 7.58 -13.35
N LYS A 56 -13.96 8.64 -13.93
CA LYS A 56 -13.58 8.68 -15.33
C LYS A 56 -12.35 7.80 -15.57
N ASN A 57 -12.46 6.80 -16.43
CA ASN A 57 -11.29 6.05 -16.89
C ASN A 57 -10.64 6.76 -18.09
N GLU A 58 -9.43 7.29 -17.94
CA GLU A 58 -8.67 7.91 -19.04
C GLU A 58 -7.75 6.91 -19.76
N ILE A 59 -7.76 5.65 -19.33
CA ILE A 59 -6.97 4.57 -19.91
C ILE A 59 -7.85 3.80 -20.93
N PRO A 60 -7.40 3.64 -22.19
CA PRO A 60 -8.10 2.83 -23.18
C PRO A 60 -8.39 1.41 -22.69
N ALA A 61 -9.58 0.90 -23.02
CA ALA A 61 -9.96 -0.48 -22.71
C ALA A 61 -8.98 -1.48 -23.34
N GLY A 62 -8.60 -2.51 -22.59
CA GLY A 62 -7.63 -3.50 -23.02
C GLY A 62 -6.16 -3.08 -22.86
N GLN A 63 -5.87 -1.89 -22.33
CA GLN A 63 -4.50 -1.46 -22.06
C GLN A 63 -3.99 -2.02 -20.73
N VAL A 64 -2.89 -2.78 -20.78
CA VAL A 64 -2.25 -3.43 -19.62
C VAL A 64 -0.73 -3.23 -19.67
N PRO A 65 -0.01 -3.35 -18.52
CA PRO A 65 1.44 -3.26 -18.53
C PRO A 65 2.04 -4.40 -19.36
N ASP A 66 3.06 -4.09 -20.18
CA ASP A 66 3.77 -5.12 -20.95
C ASP A 66 5.04 -5.57 -20.22
N CYS A 67 4.85 -6.28 -19.11
CA CYS A 67 5.95 -6.69 -18.22
C CYS A 67 7.01 -7.54 -18.93
N ALA A 68 6.64 -8.31 -19.95
CA ALA A 68 7.57 -9.15 -20.71
C ALA A 68 8.59 -8.34 -21.54
N ARG A 69 8.26 -7.08 -21.85
CA ARG A 69 9.12 -6.15 -22.60
C ARG A 69 9.57 -4.97 -21.74
N CYS A 70 9.33 -5.03 -20.42
CA CYS A 70 9.66 -3.95 -19.51
C CYS A 70 11.08 -4.16 -18.98
N GLU A 71 11.96 -3.19 -19.26
CA GLU A 71 13.31 -3.16 -18.70
C GLU A 71 13.32 -2.59 -17.28
N ASP A 72 12.31 -1.78 -16.95
CA ASP A 72 12.15 -1.15 -15.65
C ASP A 72 11.42 -2.05 -14.63
N ILE A 73 11.97 -2.14 -13.42
CA ILE A 73 11.33 -2.83 -12.30
C ILE A 73 10.51 -1.82 -11.51
N CYS A 74 9.20 -2.06 -11.44
CA CYS A 74 8.24 -1.12 -10.86
C CYS A 74 8.51 -0.77 -9.37
N CYS A 75 9.28 -1.61 -8.67
CA CYS A 75 9.60 -1.50 -7.26
C CYS A 75 11.09 -1.16 -7.00
N MET A 76 11.83 -0.71 -8.03
CA MET A 76 13.24 -0.33 -7.91
C MET A 76 13.38 1.18 -7.72
N GLY A 77 14.11 1.63 -6.70
CA GLY A 77 14.34 3.03 -6.36
C GLY A 77 13.91 3.33 -4.92
N ILE A 78 14.57 4.31 -4.30
CA ILE A 78 14.32 4.69 -2.90
C ILE A 78 12.91 5.27 -2.71
N GLU A 79 12.34 5.88 -3.75
CA GLU A 79 10.98 6.42 -3.75
C GLU A 79 9.89 5.37 -3.97
N ASN A 80 10.26 4.16 -4.41
CA ASN A 80 9.31 3.14 -4.86
C ASN A 80 8.90 2.23 -3.69
N ILE A 81 8.45 2.88 -2.63
CA ILE A 81 8.03 2.24 -1.39
C ILE A 81 6.60 1.73 -1.53
N VAL A 82 6.42 0.47 -1.13
CA VAL A 82 5.12 -0.16 -1.07
C VAL A 82 4.58 -0.01 0.35
N SER A 83 3.71 0.98 0.56
CA SER A 83 2.97 1.10 1.82
C SER A 83 1.95 -0.02 1.94
N LEU A 84 1.94 -0.71 3.08
CA LEU A 84 1.06 -1.84 3.32
C LEU A 84 -0.24 -1.35 3.98
N ARG A 85 -1.37 -1.75 3.40
CA ARG A 85 -2.71 -1.59 4.00
C ARG A 85 -2.94 -2.60 5.11
N LEU A 86 -3.98 -2.41 5.93
CA LEU A 86 -4.34 -3.41 6.94
C LEU A 86 -4.62 -4.78 6.29
N VAL A 87 -5.28 -4.79 5.12
CA VAL A 87 -5.53 -6.02 4.35
C VAL A 87 -4.24 -6.65 3.83
N ASP A 88 -3.24 -5.86 3.47
CA ASP A 88 -1.94 -6.38 3.02
C ASP A 88 -1.17 -7.03 4.18
N ILE A 89 -1.20 -6.41 5.37
CA ILE A 89 -0.61 -6.97 6.59
C ILE A 89 -1.29 -8.30 6.93
N ALA A 90 -2.63 -8.32 6.96
CA ALA A 90 -3.39 -9.53 7.23
C ALA A 90 -3.09 -10.66 6.23
N ARG A 91 -3.00 -10.31 4.93
CA ARG A 91 -2.63 -11.27 3.88
C ARG A 91 -1.21 -11.81 4.06
N LEU A 92 -0.24 -10.97 4.40
CA LEU A 92 1.13 -11.38 4.68
C LEU A 92 1.23 -12.26 5.94
N MET A 93 0.42 -11.99 6.97
CA MET A 93 0.29 -12.87 8.14
C MET A 93 -0.27 -14.23 7.73
N ASP A 94 -1.34 -14.27 6.93
CA ASP A 94 -2.00 -15.50 6.50
C ASP A 94 -1.07 -16.44 5.68
N ILE A 95 -0.13 -15.87 4.92
CA ILE A 95 0.84 -16.65 4.14
C ILE A 95 2.19 -16.83 4.86
N GLY A 96 2.31 -16.42 6.12
CA GLY A 96 3.54 -16.56 6.90
C GLY A 96 4.72 -15.73 6.39
N ARG A 97 4.46 -14.61 5.69
CA ARG A 97 5.48 -13.72 5.10
C ARG A 97 5.62 -12.38 5.81
N THR A 98 5.48 -12.39 7.14
CA THR A 98 5.66 -11.19 7.97
C THR A 98 7.11 -10.72 8.03
N ASP A 99 8.07 -11.55 7.61
CA ASP A 99 9.49 -11.20 7.41
C ASP A 99 9.68 -10.03 6.43
N LEU A 100 8.71 -9.80 5.55
CA LEU A 100 8.71 -8.73 4.56
C LEU A 100 8.17 -7.41 5.08
N ILE A 101 7.61 -7.36 6.29
CA ILE A 101 6.98 -6.15 6.85
C ILE A 101 8.03 -5.34 7.60
N SER A 102 8.18 -4.06 7.26
CA SER A 102 9.04 -3.12 7.98
C SER A 102 8.22 -1.99 8.61
N ARG A 103 8.41 -1.81 9.92
CA ARG A 103 7.93 -0.63 10.66
C ARG A 103 8.86 0.57 10.46
N LYS A 104 10.09 0.32 9.99
CA LYS A 104 11.08 1.33 9.64
C LYS A 104 10.94 1.74 8.18
N LYS A 105 10.90 3.04 7.96
CA LYS A 105 10.72 3.69 6.66
C LYS A 105 11.96 4.49 6.30
N PRO A 106 12.32 4.58 5.01
CA PRO A 106 13.45 5.39 4.62
C PRO A 106 13.18 6.87 4.88
N LEU A 107 14.25 7.59 5.18
CA LEU A 107 14.24 9.05 5.26
C LEU A 107 14.43 9.64 3.87
N PHE A 108 13.57 10.58 3.52
CA PHE A 108 13.67 11.31 2.27
C PHE A 108 14.38 12.66 2.47
N PRO A 109 15.40 12.98 1.68
CA PRO A 109 16.02 14.29 1.71
C PRO A 109 15.00 15.41 1.48
N ARG A 110 15.16 16.55 2.17
CA ARG A 110 14.24 17.69 2.04
C ARG A 110 14.11 18.19 0.60
N SER A 111 15.20 18.18 -0.16
CA SER A 111 15.20 18.53 -1.60
C SER A 111 14.26 17.63 -2.40
N MET A 112 14.33 16.32 -2.18
CA MET A 112 13.44 15.36 -2.84
C MET A 112 11.96 15.59 -2.50
N LEU A 113 11.66 15.89 -1.24
CA LEU A 113 10.29 16.20 -0.82
C LEU A 113 9.77 17.49 -1.47
N GLN A 114 10.61 18.52 -1.58
CA GLN A 114 10.26 19.78 -2.26
C GLN A 114 10.01 19.61 -3.75
N GLU A 115 10.81 18.78 -4.42
CA GLU A 115 10.65 18.45 -5.84
C GLU A 115 9.44 17.56 -6.11
N ARG A 116 8.94 16.86 -5.08
CA ARG A 116 7.86 15.88 -5.20
C ARG A 116 6.77 16.13 -4.15
N PRO A 117 5.87 17.11 -4.36
CA PRO A 117 4.80 17.43 -3.42
C PRO A 117 3.93 16.24 -3.03
N ALA A 118 3.63 15.32 -3.96
CA ALA A 118 2.85 14.12 -3.66
C ALA A 118 3.55 13.15 -2.69
N LEU A 119 4.89 13.09 -2.72
CA LEU A 119 5.68 12.31 -1.76
C LEU A 119 5.69 13.01 -0.40
N GLN A 120 5.84 14.34 -0.39
CA GLN A 120 5.76 15.12 0.84
C GLN A 120 4.40 14.95 1.54
N GLU A 121 3.29 15.05 0.79
CA GLU A 121 1.95 14.79 1.30
C GLU A 121 1.78 13.36 1.84
N LEU A 122 2.33 12.37 1.12
CA LEU A 122 2.31 10.99 1.58
C LEU A 122 3.03 10.86 2.93
N VAL A 123 4.27 11.35 3.02
CA VAL A 123 5.10 11.25 4.24
C VAL A 123 4.46 11.99 5.42
N ALA A 124 3.78 13.10 5.17
CA ALA A 124 3.05 13.86 6.19
C ALA A 124 1.73 13.20 6.63
N SER A 125 1.21 12.22 5.87
CA SER A 125 -0.10 11.62 6.16
C SER A 125 -0.07 10.72 7.39
N GLU A 126 -1.14 10.75 8.19
CA GLU A 126 -1.27 9.90 9.39
C GLU A 126 -1.20 8.40 9.07
N LEU A 127 -1.73 7.99 7.92
CA LEU A 127 -1.64 6.59 7.47
C LEU A 127 -0.20 6.20 7.17
N TRP A 128 0.59 7.08 6.56
CA TRP A 128 2.02 6.82 6.38
C TRP A 128 2.75 6.72 7.71
N GLN A 129 2.42 7.57 8.69
CA GLN A 129 3.05 7.52 10.00
C GLN A 129 2.70 6.23 10.77
N THR A 130 1.51 5.66 10.54
CA THR A 130 0.99 4.52 11.30
C THR A 130 1.23 3.17 10.64
N LEU A 131 1.04 3.06 9.33
CA LEU A 131 1.11 1.80 8.61
C LEU A 131 2.56 1.43 8.27
N PRO A 132 2.90 0.13 8.27
CA PRO A 132 4.22 -0.33 7.84
C PRO A 132 4.36 -0.26 6.32
N ILE A 133 5.58 -0.54 5.85
CA ILE A 133 5.92 -0.68 4.44
C ILE A 133 6.43 -2.09 4.18
N LEU A 134 6.46 -2.48 2.91
CA LEU A 134 7.21 -3.65 2.49
C LEU A 134 8.70 -3.31 2.56
N LYS A 135 9.49 -4.16 3.21
CA LYS A 135 10.94 -4.01 3.35
C LYS A 135 11.59 -3.83 1.98
N GLN A 136 12.64 -3.01 1.95
CA GLN A 136 13.51 -2.86 0.80
C GLN A 136 14.89 -3.45 1.12
N ASN A 137 15.53 -4.02 0.10
CA ASN A 137 16.92 -4.49 0.13
C ASN A 137 17.74 -3.63 -0.83
N VAL A 138 19.07 -3.63 -0.66
CA VAL A 138 19.99 -3.02 -1.63
C VAL A 138 20.57 -4.14 -2.50
N LEU A 139 20.27 -4.10 -3.79
CA LEU A 139 20.79 -5.04 -4.79
C LEU A 139 21.50 -4.26 -5.89
N GLY A 140 22.80 -4.50 -6.06
CA GLY A 140 23.61 -3.79 -7.08
C GLY A 140 23.63 -2.27 -6.91
N GLY A 141 23.54 -1.77 -5.67
CA GLY A 141 23.48 -0.32 -5.38
C GLY A 141 22.08 0.30 -5.51
N HIS A 142 21.06 -0.48 -5.88
CA HIS A 142 19.68 -0.01 -6.00
C HIS A 142 18.80 -0.53 -4.87
N HIS A 143 17.93 0.32 -4.33
CA HIS A 143 16.87 -0.11 -3.42
C HIS A 143 15.80 -0.88 -4.21
N VAL A 144 15.52 -2.11 -3.80
CA VAL A 144 14.52 -2.98 -4.43
C VAL A 144 13.60 -3.57 -3.38
N CYS A 145 12.34 -3.80 -3.73
CA CYS A 145 11.39 -4.46 -2.84
C CYS A 145 11.89 -5.86 -2.42
N ALA A 146 11.86 -6.18 -1.13
CA ALA A 146 12.34 -7.44 -0.57
C ALA A 146 11.51 -8.67 -1.03
N ALA A 147 10.34 -8.44 -1.61
CA ALA A 147 9.55 -9.50 -2.23
C ALA A 147 10.09 -9.95 -3.60
N LEU A 148 11.06 -9.25 -4.19
CA LEU A 148 11.66 -9.65 -5.46
C LEU A 148 12.66 -10.80 -5.26
N ARG A 149 12.54 -11.83 -6.09
CA ARG A 149 13.53 -12.90 -6.19
C ARG A 149 14.74 -12.44 -7.03
N ALA A 150 15.78 -13.27 -7.08
CA ALA A 150 16.98 -13.01 -7.88
C ALA A 150 16.70 -12.84 -9.39
N ASP A 151 15.63 -13.48 -9.90
CA ASP A 151 15.16 -13.34 -11.29
C ASP A 151 14.29 -12.09 -11.52
N MET A 152 14.21 -11.20 -10.54
CA MET A 152 13.40 -9.98 -10.56
C MET A 152 11.88 -10.22 -10.68
N GLN A 153 11.42 -11.44 -10.42
CA GLN A 153 10.00 -11.73 -10.29
C GLN A 153 9.54 -11.56 -8.83
N CYS A 154 8.30 -11.10 -8.65
CA CYS A 154 7.71 -10.92 -7.34
C CYS A 154 7.31 -12.28 -6.73
N ALA A 155 7.92 -12.64 -5.60
CA ALA A 155 7.61 -13.85 -4.84
C ALA A 155 6.23 -13.83 -4.18
N LEU A 156 5.58 -12.67 -4.11
CA LEU A 156 4.27 -12.54 -3.48
C LEU A 156 3.11 -12.84 -4.42
N TYR A 157 3.30 -12.98 -5.73
CA TYR A 157 2.18 -13.29 -6.63
C TYR A 157 1.52 -14.65 -6.27
N PRO A 158 0.18 -14.75 -6.17
CA PRO A 158 -0.84 -13.73 -6.47
C PRO A 158 -1.26 -12.86 -5.26
N ASN A 159 -0.64 -13.02 -4.11
CA ASN A 159 -0.85 -12.29 -2.85
C ASN A 159 -0.07 -10.95 -2.75
N TRP A 160 0.26 -10.33 -3.87
CA TRP A 160 0.85 -8.99 -3.91
C TRP A 160 0.06 -7.95 -3.10
N PRO A 161 0.68 -6.88 -2.59
CA PRO A 161 -0.04 -5.81 -1.92
C PRO A 161 -1.01 -5.09 -2.87
N THR A 162 -2.11 -4.57 -2.32
CA THR A 162 -3.16 -3.81 -3.04
C THR A 162 -2.61 -2.75 -4.01
N SER A 163 -1.59 -1.99 -3.58
CA SER A 163 -0.96 -0.97 -4.43
C SER A 163 -0.26 -1.54 -5.67
N CYS A 164 0.26 -2.76 -5.57
CA CYS A 164 0.95 -3.45 -6.65
C CYS A 164 -0.04 -4.11 -7.63
N GLU A 165 -1.15 -4.67 -7.14
CA GLU A 165 -2.11 -5.41 -7.98
C GLU A 165 -2.72 -4.55 -9.09
N ARG A 166 -2.91 -3.25 -8.80
CA ARG A 166 -3.50 -2.26 -9.70
C ARG A 166 -2.49 -1.42 -10.46
N PHE A 167 -1.19 -1.58 -10.22
CA PHE A 167 -0.19 -0.82 -10.96
C PHE A 167 -0.26 -1.16 -12.46
N PRO A 168 -0.20 -0.18 -13.38
CA PRO A 168 0.10 1.24 -13.19
C PRO A 168 -1.12 2.18 -13.11
N TYR A 169 -2.33 1.65 -12.93
CA TYR A 169 -3.55 2.45 -12.85
C TYR A 169 -3.52 3.30 -11.57
N THR A 170 -3.64 4.61 -11.72
CA THR A 170 -3.50 5.57 -10.61
C THR A 170 -4.70 6.49 -10.55
N LEU A 171 -5.33 6.56 -9.38
CA LEU A 171 -6.40 7.51 -9.10
C LEU A 171 -5.83 8.91 -8.84
N VAL A 172 -6.29 9.90 -9.61
CA VAL A 172 -5.89 11.30 -9.49
C VAL A 172 -7.11 12.15 -9.15
N GLY A 173 -7.01 12.92 -8.06
CA GLY A 173 -8.05 13.86 -7.64
C GLY A 173 -9.41 13.22 -7.39
N ARG A 174 -9.46 11.93 -7.02
CA ARG A 174 -10.68 11.15 -6.74
C ARG A 174 -11.72 11.11 -7.87
N ARG A 175 -11.34 11.48 -9.09
CA ARG A 175 -12.29 11.63 -10.20
C ARG A 175 -11.88 10.89 -11.46
N ARG A 176 -10.60 10.58 -11.60
CA ARG A 176 -10.08 9.92 -12.80
C ARG A 176 -8.99 8.91 -12.50
N ILE A 177 -8.99 7.83 -13.26
CA ILE A 177 -7.88 6.89 -13.33
C ILE A 177 -7.02 7.24 -14.54
N VAL A 178 -5.72 7.38 -14.31
CA VAL A 178 -4.71 7.67 -15.34
C VAL A 178 -3.60 6.63 -15.30
N TRP A 179 -2.88 6.52 -16.41
CA TRP A 179 -1.69 5.67 -16.49
C TRP A 179 -0.53 6.29 -15.70
N GLY A 180 0.06 5.50 -14.79
CA GLY A 180 1.17 5.94 -13.96
C GLY A 180 2.42 6.26 -14.77
N ARG A 181 3.04 7.42 -14.53
CA ARG A 181 4.24 7.88 -15.24
C ARG A 181 5.45 6.96 -15.12
N ARG A 182 5.51 6.13 -14.08
CA ARG A 182 6.61 5.19 -13.80
C ARG A 182 6.58 3.91 -14.64
N CYS A 183 5.55 3.71 -15.46
CA CYS A 183 5.46 2.54 -16.33
C CYS A 183 5.39 3.02 -17.77
N PRO A 184 6.51 3.12 -18.51
CA PRO A 184 6.42 3.46 -19.93
C PRO A 184 5.87 2.28 -20.75
N SER A 185 6.13 1.05 -20.30
CA SER A 185 5.78 -0.18 -21.00
C SER A 185 4.28 -0.51 -20.92
N LYS A 186 3.61 -0.53 -22.07
CA LYS A 186 2.19 -0.83 -22.18
C LYS A 186 1.86 -1.51 -23.49
N LYS A 187 0.87 -2.39 -23.47
CA LYS A 187 0.27 -2.99 -24.66
C LYS A 187 -1.25 -2.92 -24.57
N THR A 188 -1.89 -2.91 -25.73
CA THR A 188 -3.35 -2.81 -25.85
C THR A 188 -3.84 -3.94 -26.73
N SER A 189 -4.80 -4.72 -26.24
CA SER A 189 -5.46 -5.77 -27.02
C SER A 189 -6.85 -6.05 -26.47
N GLU A 190 -7.76 -6.50 -27.34
CA GLU A 190 -9.10 -6.95 -26.97
C GLU A 190 -9.05 -8.06 -25.91
N ALA A 191 -8.08 -8.97 -26.03
CA ALA A 191 -7.87 -10.08 -25.10
C ALA A 191 -7.59 -9.63 -23.66
N PHE A 192 -7.17 -8.39 -23.45
CA PHE A 192 -6.87 -7.83 -22.14
C PHE A 192 -7.98 -6.94 -21.57
N LYS A 193 -9.15 -6.84 -22.21
CA LYS A 193 -10.25 -5.99 -21.72
C LYS A 193 -10.66 -6.33 -20.29
N ALA A 194 -10.87 -7.61 -19.98
CA ALA A 194 -11.22 -8.05 -18.62
C ALA A 194 -10.16 -7.61 -17.61
N ARG A 195 -8.88 -7.90 -17.90
CA ARG A 195 -7.76 -7.51 -17.04
C ARG A 195 -7.63 -6.00 -16.85
N SER A 196 -7.84 -5.21 -17.91
CA SER A 196 -7.87 -3.75 -17.80
C SER A 196 -9.00 -3.24 -16.89
N GLY A 197 -10.16 -3.92 -16.93
CA GLY A 197 -11.28 -3.65 -16.02
C GLY A 197 -10.94 -3.96 -14.56
N GLU A 198 -10.28 -5.09 -14.31
CA GLU A 198 -9.79 -5.45 -12.96
C GLU A 198 -8.79 -4.41 -12.42
N LEU A 199 -7.85 -3.93 -13.25
CA LEU A 199 -6.89 -2.90 -12.83
C LEU A 199 -7.59 -1.57 -12.50
N PHE A 200 -8.62 -1.21 -13.28
CA PHE A 200 -9.44 -0.04 -13.02
C PHE A 200 -10.18 -0.14 -11.68
N VAL A 201 -10.86 -1.26 -11.44
CA VAL A 201 -11.56 -1.53 -10.18
C VAL A 201 -10.57 -1.57 -9.01
N GLY A 202 -9.44 -2.28 -9.15
CA GLY A 202 -8.41 -2.36 -8.12
C GLY A 202 -7.81 -1.00 -7.73
N ALA A 203 -7.73 -0.04 -8.67
CA ALA A 203 -7.28 1.31 -8.37
C ALA A 203 -8.28 2.09 -7.49
N ILE A 204 -9.58 1.84 -7.67
CA ILE A 204 -10.65 2.38 -6.83
C ILE A 204 -10.65 1.66 -5.48
N ASP A 205 -10.55 0.34 -5.47
CA ASP A 205 -10.54 -0.47 -4.24
C ASP A 205 -9.35 -0.12 -3.36
N THR A 206 -8.17 0.14 -3.92
CA THR A 206 -7.01 0.62 -3.15
C THR A 206 -7.30 1.94 -2.42
N TYR A 207 -8.10 2.82 -3.02
CA TYR A 207 -8.53 4.05 -2.36
C TYR A 207 -9.57 3.76 -1.26
N ASN A 208 -10.50 2.84 -1.51
CA ASN A 208 -11.50 2.44 -0.53
C ASN A 208 -10.87 1.71 0.68
N GLU A 209 -9.84 0.90 0.46
CA GLU A 209 -9.05 0.28 1.54
C GLU A 209 -8.34 1.34 2.39
N ARG A 210 -7.92 2.47 1.82
CA ARG A 210 -7.39 3.61 2.61
C ARG A 210 -8.44 4.17 3.59
N ILE A 211 -9.70 4.22 3.17
CA ILE A 211 -10.81 4.67 4.02
C ILE A 211 -11.06 3.65 5.13
N LYS A 212 -11.10 2.36 4.79
CA LYS A 212 -11.23 1.26 5.75
C LYS A 212 -10.10 1.29 6.78
N ASP A 213 -8.84 1.48 6.34
CA ASP A 213 -7.69 1.65 7.23
C ASP A 213 -7.95 2.78 8.24
N ALA A 214 -8.32 3.97 7.76
CA ALA A 214 -8.53 5.15 8.62
C ALA A 214 -9.64 4.89 9.66
N VAL A 215 -10.78 4.34 9.24
CA VAL A 215 -11.90 4.03 10.14
C VAL A 215 -11.49 2.98 11.19
N LEU A 216 -10.83 1.90 10.78
CA LEU A 216 -10.44 0.81 11.67
C LEU A 216 -9.34 1.24 12.65
N LEU A 217 -8.33 1.99 12.19
CA LEU A 217 -7.29 2.53 13.06
C LEU A 217 -7.87 3.48 14.13
N TRP A 218 -8.90 4.25 13.76
CA TRP A 218 -9.54 5.21 14.66
C TRP A 218 -10.49 4.58 15.68
N HIS A 219 -11.29 3.59 15.25
CA HIS A 219 -12.39 3.04 16.06
C HIS A 219 -12.16 1.62 16.59
N ALA A 220 -11.26 0.86 15.96
CA ALA A 220 -11.09 -0.57 16.17
C ALA A 220 -9.66 -0.98 16.52
N ARG A 221 -8.83 -0.05 17.04
CA ARG A 221 -7.41 -0.33 17.34
C ARG A 221 -7.20 -1.54 18.25
N LYS A 222 -8.01 -1.68 19.30
CA LYS A 222 -7.96 -2.86 20.18
C LYS A 222 -8.31 -4.14 19.43
N ASP A 223 -9.36 -4.12 18.60
CA ASP A 223 -9.73 -5.29 17.79
C ASP A 223 -8.58 -5.65 16.81
N LEU A 224 -7.85 -4.67 16.25
CA LEU A 224 -6.67 -4.92 15.40
C LEU A 224 -5.49 -5.50 16.19
N GLU A 225 -5.32 -5.13 17.46
CA GLU A 225 -4.33 -5.73 18.36
C GLU A 225 -4.69 -7.19 18.68
N ASP A 226 -5.97 -7.46 18.95
CA ASP A 226 -6.48 -8.82 19.19
C ASP A 226 -6.33 -9.73 17.96
N LEU A 227 -6.36 -9.17 16.74
CA LEU A 227 -6.04 -9.86 15.48
C LEU A 227 -4.53 -10.04 15.23
N GLY A 228 -3.66 -9.53 16.11
CA GLY A 228 -2.20 -9.56 15.95
C GLY A 228 -1.64 -8.52 14.95
N ILE A 229 -2.49 -7.82 14.20
CA ILE A 229 -2.08 -6.75 13.26
C ILE A 229 -1.39 -5.60 14.01
N GLY A 230 -1.82 -5.31 15.24
CA GLY A 230 -1.27 -4.26 16.08
C GLY A 230 0.25 -4.34 16.31
N ALA A 231 0.85 -5.54 16.24
CA ALA A 231 2.30 -5.74 16.35
C ALA A 231 3.10 -5.07 15.20
N TRP A 232 2.45 -4.88 14.05
CA TRP A 232 3.05 -4.31 12.84
C TRP A 232 2.72 -2.83 12.64
N LEU A 233 1.81 -2.28 13.43
CA LEU A 233 1.48 -0.85 13.39
C LEU A 233 2.53 -0.04 14.14
N ILE A 234 2.82 1.15 13.64
CA ILE A 234 3.69 2.10 14.32
C ILE A 234 2.87 2.86 15.35
N ARG A 235 3.43 3.00 16.56
CA ARG A 235 2.74 3.67 17.65
C ARG A 235 2.91 5.18 17.54
N ARG A 236 1.94 5.93 18.07
CA ARG A 236 2.05 7.39 18.12
C ARG A 236 3.26 7.77 18.98
N GLY A 237 4.16 8.58 18.43
CA GLY A 237 5.40 9.01 19.09
C GLY A 237 6.60 8.07 18.90
N GLU A 238 6.40 6.90 18.28
CA GLU A 238 7.51 6.08 17.80
C GLU A 238 8.09 6.70 16.53
N ASP A 239 9.42 6.77 16.42
CA ASP A 239 10.08 7.22 15.20
C ASP A 239 9.98 6.12 14.12
N PRO A 240 9.17 6.31 13.06
CA PRO A 240 9.01 5.32 12.01
C PRO A 240 10.22 5.29 11.07
N PHE A 241 11.19 6.19 11.22
CA PHE A 241 12.24 6.34 10.25
C PHE A 241 13.48 5.51 10.62
N GLU A 242 14.18 5.05 9.58
CA GLU A 242 15.51 4.48 9.70
C GLU A 242 16.45 5.54 10.28
N GLU A 243 17.29 5.16 11.24
CA GLU A 243 18.36 6.04 11.66
C GLU A 243 19.23 6.34 10.43
N VAL A 244 19.55 7.61 10.21
CA VAL A 244 20.62 7.95 9.26
C VAL A 244 21.88 7.37 9.87
N ALA A 245 22.20 6.12 9.54
CA ALA A 245 23.52 5.58 9.78
C ALA A 245 24.46 6.64 9.23
N ASN A 246 25.31 7.22 10.09
CA ASN A 246 26.25 8.29 9.77
C ASN A 246 27.04 7.89 8.53
N SER A 247 26.45 8.13 7.37
CA SER A 247 26.95 7.68 6.10
C SER A 247 28.03 8.70 5.82
N PRO A 248 29.30 8.29 5.73
CA PRO A 248 30.38 9.23 5.45
C PRO A 248 29.96 10.02 4.22
N SER A 249 29.92 11.35 4.36
CA SER A 249 29.58 12.26 3.27
C SER A 249 30.27 11.77 2.01
N PRO A 250 29.55 11.62 0.87
CA PRO A 250 30.18 11.14 -0.35
C PRO A 250 31.39 12.02 -0.62
N VAL A 251 32.58 11.43 -0.52
CA VAL A 251 33.80 12.08 -0.95
C VAL A 251 33.66 12.18 -2.45
N PHE A 252 33.25 13.34 -2.94
CA PHE A 252 33.32 13.65 -4.36
C PHE A 252 34.79 13.65 -4.72
N VAL A 253 35.25 12.55 -5.30
CA VAL A 253 36.55 12.51 -5.98
C VAL A 253 36.38 13.38 -7.22
N VAL A 254 36.81 14.63 -7.12
CA VAL A 254 37.03 15.48 -8.29
C VAL A 254 38.23 14.87 -8.99
N ASN A 255 37.99 14.18 -10.11
CA ASN A 255 39.06 13.86 -11.04
C ASN A 255 39.35 15.14 -11.81
N ASP A 256 40.52 15.72 -11.56
CA ASP A 256 41.12 16.78 -12.40
C ASP A 256 41.48 16.24 -13.80
#